data_AF-A0A3M6VCA4-F1
#
_entry.id   AF-A0A3M6VCA4-F1
#
_cell.length_a   1.000
_cell.length_b   1.000
_cell.length_c   1.000
_cell.angle_alpha   90.00
_cell.angle_beta   90.00
_cell.angle_gamma   90.00
#
_symmetry.space_group_name_H-M   'P 1'
#
loop_
_entity.id
_entity.type
_entity.pdbx_description
1 polymer ?
#
loop_
_entity_poly.entity_id
_entity_poly.type
_entity_poly.pdbx_seq_one_letter_code
_entity_poly.pdbx_strand_id
1 'polypeptide(L)'
;MVHMDRMLDIFIGATGVDTFFVLSSFLLTMIFMKKSIKMITDNVSYRKWGYALADYFSRRFFRVYPLFVLVSITLWIMPSEYKHRYYLKNNQDFNLFLMLTFHPDHRYFLLWTLPLEISYYFILPAFVLAVLKLGRFWWMPFIPLYVWVIHEGLYTTRNNFHIQPLSMHLPTFVAGSMSAVIFVKLDTWIKATNFKFRKLHIVALRVVEAVLIAAYLSVVFRGLFFNWLGTPLPPPTGYTMPFTSVKLSLLIVIEMIQPSIVSEIFEWVVLRYLGKISFSVYLLHVFVLYSPRIYNERNYYDKTFMVFGPVILLASASYHLVENPSQQLAQRLSRKFTQLASREHEKVAQQSDTGRFE
;
A
#
# COMPACT_ATOMS: atom_id res chain seq x y z
N MET A 1 -27.37 -12.23 -15.01
CA MET A 1 -26.95 -13.13 -13.91
C MET A 1 -25.70 -13.94 -14.27
N VAL A 2 -25.66 -14.69 -15.37
CA VAL A 2 -24.52 -15.58 -15.76
C VAL A 2 -23.14 -14.91 -15.92
N HIS A 3 -23.04 -13.60 -16.17
CA HIS A 3 -21.74 -12.90 -16.32
C HIS A 3 -21.25 -12.20 -15.06
N MET A 4 -22.11 -12.02 -14.04
CA MET A 4 -21.64 -11.56 -12.73
C MET A 4 -20.87 -12.67 -12.02
N ASP A 5 -21.27 -13.93 -12.24
CA ASP A 5 -20.62 -15.13 -11.71
C ASP A 5 -19.17 -15.32 -12.18
N ARG A 6 -18.82 -15.01 -13.44
CA ARG A 6 -17.43 -15.20 -13.92
C ARG A 6 -16.43 -14.18 -13.38
N MET A 7 -16.88 -12.97 -13.03
CA MET A 7 -16.03 -11.96 -12.37
C MET A 7 -15.98 -12.16 -10.85
N LEU A 8 -16.98 -12.86 -10.28
CA LEU A 8 -16.99 -13.30 -8.88
C LEU A 8 -15.99 -14.43 -8.60
N ASP A 9 -15.58 -15.17 -9.62
CA ASP A 9 -14.64 -16.29 -9.49
C ASP A 9 -13.17 -15.88 -9.31
N ILE A 10 -12.82 -14.62 -9.58
CA ILE A 10 -11.44 -14.16 -9.57
C ILE A 10 -11.23 -13.12 -8.47
N PHE A 11 -10.32 -13.40 -7.54
CA PHE A 11 -10.03 -12.54 -6.39
C PHE A 11 -9.22 -11.28 -6.72
N ILE A 12 -9.06 -10.92 -8.01
CA ILE A 12 -8.17 -9.84 -8.48
C ILE A 12 -8.36 -8.53 -7.69
N GLY A 13 -9.62 -8.11 -7.46
CA GLY A 13 -9.90 -6.88 -6.71
C GLY A 13 -9.41 -6.92 -5.27
N ALA A 14 -9.71 -8.01 -4.53
CA ALA A 14 -9.24 -8.18 -3.15
C ALA A 14 -7.73 -8.30 -3.07
N THR A 15 -7.13 -9.12 -3.94
CA THR A 15 -5.69 -9.30 -3.98
C THR A 15 -4.98 -8.01 -4.36
N GLY A 16 -5.60 -7.16 -5.19
CA GLY A 16 -5.10 -5.83 -5.52
C GLY A 16 -5.06 -4.90 -4.31
N VAL A 17 -6.09 -4.91 -3.47
CA VAL A 17 -6.12 -4.13 -2.22
C VAL A 17 -5.08 -4.64 -1.23
N ASP A 18 -4.96 -5.96 -1.02
CA ASP A 18 -3.92 -6.53 -0.16
C ASP A 18 -2.52 -6.20 -0.69
N THR A 19 -2.31 -6.27 -2.02
CA THR A 19 -1.06 -5.86 -2.67
C THR A 19 -0.73 -4.40 -2.39
N PHE A 20 -1.72 -3.51 -2.52
CA PHE A 20 -1.55 -2.10 -2.23
C PHE A 20 -1.15 -1.85 -0.78
N PHE A 21 -1.77 -2.52 0.20
CA PHE A 21 -1.42 -2.40 1.62
C PHE A 21 -0.02 -2.93 1.94
N VAL A 22 0.38 -4.07 1.36
CA VAL A 22 1.74 -4.63 1.54
C VAL A 22 2.78 -3.69 0.94
N LEU A 23 2.59 -3.23 -0.30
CA LEU A 23 3.53 -2.33 -0.96
C LEU A 23 3.65 -0.98 -0.24
N SER A 24 2.51 -0.41 0.18
CA SER A 24 2.48 0.85 0.93
C SER A 24 3.24 0.70 2.24
N SER A 25 2.89 -0.29 3.08
CA SER A 25 3.61 -0.54 4.34
C SER A 25 5.09 -0.86 4.17
N PHE A 26 5.47 -1.69 3.19
CA PHE A 26 6.87 -2.01 2.90
C PHE A 26 7.68 -0.74 2.56
N LEU A 27 7.23 0.02 1.56
CA LEU A 27 7.96 1.18 1.06
C LEU A 27 8.07 2.27 2.12
N LEU A 28 6.99 2.51 2.86
CA LEU A 28 6.96 3.49 3.94
C LEU A 28 7.91 3.12 5.08
N THR A 29 7.85 1.86 5.53
CA THR A 29 8.68 1.36 6.62
C THR A 29 10.14 1.37 6.23
N MET A 30 10.48 0.93 5.01
CA MET A 30 11.86 0.96 4.51
C MET A 30 12.42 2.39 4.48
N ILE A 31 11.70 3.34 3.88
CA ILE A 31 12.18 4.74 3.76
C ILE A 31 12.30 5.39 5.13
N PHE A 32 11.28 5.23 5.98
CA PHE A 32 11.28 5.82 7.32
C PHE A 32 12.37 5.21 8.19
N MET A 33 12.53 3.88 8.18
CA MET A 33 13.58 3.18 8.94
C MET A 33 14.99 3.61 8.52
N LYS A 34 15.28 3.70 7.21
CA LYS A 34 16.58 4.21 6.73
C LYS A 34 16.83 5.65 7.18
N LYS A 35 15.82 6.52 7.12
CA LYS A 35 15.91 7.91 7.61
C LYS A 35 16.13 7.96 9.12
N SER A 36 15.41 7.14 9.89
CA SER A 36 15.53 7.04 11.36
C SER A 36 16.90 6.54 11.80
N ILE A 37 17.46 5.51 11.16
CA ILE A 37 18.81 5.03 11.45
C ILE A 37 19.85 6.15 11.29
N LYS A 38 19.75 6.91 10.19
CA LYS A 38 20.63 8.06 9.94
C LYS A 38 20.48 9.13 11.05
N MET A 39 19.24 9.49 11.41
CA MET A 39 19.00 10.50 12.45
C MET A 39 19.45 10.07 13.85
N ILE A 40 19.36 8.78 14.18
CA ILE A 40 19.88 8.23 15.44
C ILE A 40 21.41 8.30 15.46
N THR A 41 22.05 7.94 14.34
CA THR A 41 23.52 8.00 14.20
C THR A 41 24.04 9.44 14.33
N ASP A 42 23.32 10.40 13.75
CA ASP A 42 23.66 11.81 13.78
C ASP A 42 23.29 12.51 15.13
N ASN A 43 22.86 11.76 16.17
CA ASN A 43 22.42 12.28 17.48
C ASN A 43 21.51 13.51 17.40
N VAL A 44 20.49 13.41 16.55
CA VAL A 44 19.66 14.54 16.17
C VAL A 44 18.68 14.95 17.28
N SER A 45 18.59 16.27 17.53
CA SER A 45 17.64 16.86 18.48
C SER A 45 16.17 16.47 18.22
N TYR A 46 15.38 16.40 19.30
CA TYR A 46 13.94 16.08 19.29
C TYR A 46 13.12 16.97 18.33
N ARG A 47 13.53 18.23 18.10
CA ARG A 47 12.82 19.13 17.18
C ARG A 47 12.94 18.71 15.72
N LYS A 48 14.11 18.21 15.31
CA LYS A 48 14.34 17.72 13.94
C LYS A 48 13.63 16.38 13.70
N TRP A 49 13.36 15.59 14.74
CA TRP A 49 12.39 14.50 14.69
C TRP A 49 10.97 15.00 14.41
N GLY A 50 10.53 16.07 15.07
CA GLY A 50 9.26 16.74 14.79
C GLY A 50 9.13 17.17 13.32
N TYR A 51 10.15 17.84 12.78
CA TYR A 51 10.18 18.22 11.36
C TYR A 51 10.20 17.01 10.41
N ALA A 52 10.89 15.92 10.77
CA ALA A 52 10.89 14.69 9.96
C ALA A 52 9.54 13.99 9.94
N LEU A 53 8.80 14.01 11.06
CA LEU A 53 7.42 13.50 11.15
C LEU A 53 6.45 14.39 10.39
N ALA A 54 6.56 15.72 10.53
CA ALA A 54 5.74 16.67 9.76
C ALA A 54 5.95 16.52 8.24
N ASP A 55 7.20 16.34 7.80
CA ASP A 55 7.55 16.01 6.42
C ASP A 55 6.92 14.67 5.97
N TYR A 56 6.97 13.65 6.82
CA TYR A 56 6.34 12.37 6.55
C TYR A 56 4.82 12.51 6.37
N PHE A 57 4.11 13.09 7.34
CA PHE A 57 2.65 13.22 7.29
C PHE A 57 2.17 14.14 6.18
N SER A 58 2.86 15.26 5.93
CA SER A 58 2.49 16.18 4.84
C SER A 58 2.54 15.50 3.47
N ARG A 59 3.61 14.76 3.17
CA ARG A 59 3.73 14.02 1.90
C ARG A 59 2.61 13.00 1.70
N ARG A 60 2.13 12.37 2.78
CA ARG A 60 1.02 11.41 2.71
C ARG A 60 -0.32 12.09 2.57
N PHE A 61 -0.55 13.16 3.31
CA PHE A 61 -1.74 13.98 3.20
C PHE A 61 -1.94 14.48 1.77
N PHE A 62 -0.93 15.15 1.19
CA PHE A 62 -1.01 15.69 -0.16
C PHE A 62 -1.02 14.64 -1.29
N ARG A 63 -0.62 13.40 -0.99
CA ARG A 63 -0.73 12.28 -1.93
C ARG A 63 -2.17 11.76 -2.01
N VAL A 64 -2.85 11.62 -0.87
CA VAL A 64 -4.12 10.91 -0.78
C VAL A 64 -5.32 11.87 -0.74
N TYR A 65 -5.25 12.89 0.12
CA TYR A 65 -6.41 13.69 0.51
C TYR A 65 -6.96 14.61 -0.60
N PRO A 66 -6.15 15.31 -1.42
CA PRO A 66 -6.68 16.25 -2.43
C PRO A 66 -7.61 15.58 -3.45
N LEU A 67 -7.18 14.44 -4.00
CA LEU A 67 -8.00 13.71 -4.96
C LEU A 67 -9.22 13.06 -4.29
N PHE A 68 -9.05 12.56 -3.06
CA PHE A 68 -10.17 12.06 -2.25
C PHE A 68 -11.24 13.13 -2.01
N VAL A 69 -10.86 14.35 -1.67
CA VAL A 69 -11.79 15.48 -1.47
C VAL A 69 -12.53 15.80 -2.76
N LEU A 70 -11.82 15.88 -3.90
CA LEU A 70 -12.47 16.16 -5.19
C LEU A 70 -13.48 15.09 -5.59
N VAL A 71 -13.14 13.81 -5.40
CA VAL A 71 -14.07 12.71 -5.64
C VAL A 71 -15.27 12.79 -4.69
N SER A 72 -15.04 13.12 -3.41
CA SER A 72 -16.10 13.30 -2.43
C SER A 72 -17.06 14.43 -2.80
N ILE A 73 -16.54 15.57 -3.26
CA ILE A 73 -17.33 16.72 -3.74
C ILE A 73 -18.08 16.37 -5.03
N THR A 74 -17.43 15.65 -5.95
CA THR A 74 -18.08 15.21 -7.20
C THR A 74 -19.26 14.29 -6.90
N LEU A 75 -19.08 13.34 -5.97
CA LEU A 75 -20.14 12.47 -5.48
C LEU A 75 -21.25 13.25 -4.76
N TRP A 76 -20.90 14.32 -4.04
CA TRP A 76 -21.89 15.19 -3.38
C TRP A 76 -22.78 15.92 -4.38
N ILE A 77 -22.19 16.52 -5.42
CA ILE A 77 -22.90 17.36 -6.41
C ILE A 77 -23.69 16.50 -7.41
N MET A 78 -23.29 15.25 -7.63
CA MET A 78 -23.95 14.34 -8.57
C MET A 78 -25.46 14.16 -8.28
N PRO A 79 -26.36 14.13 -9.29
CA PRO A 79 -27.78 13.89 -9.07
C PRO A 79 -28.07 12.51 -8.45
N SER A 80 -29.15 12.41 -7.68
CA SER A 80 -29.55 11.18 -6.96
C SER A 80 -29.69 9.95 -7.88
N GLU A 81 -30.20 10.15 -9.09
CA GLU A 81 -30.38 9.09 -10.10
C GLU A 81 -29.07 8.38 -10.50
N TYR A 82 -27.96 9.13 -10.54
CA TYR A 82 -26.64 8.59 -10.84
C TYR A 82 -25.93 8.11 -9.58
N LYS A 83 -26.21 8.75 -8.43
CA LYS A 83 -25.67 8.36 -7.13
C LYS A 83 -25.97 6.90 -6.83
N HIS A 84 -27.21 6.43 -6.93
CA HIS A 84 -27.60 5.05 -6.56
C HIS A 84 -26.74 3.94 -7.20
N ARG A 85 -26.12 4.19 -8.36
CA ARG A 85 -25.24 3.23 -9.05
C ARG A 85 -23.91 2.99 -8.34
N TYR A 86 -23.49 3.93 -7.49
CA TYR A 86 -22.25 3.90 -6.73
C TYR A 86 -22.47 3.57 -5.24
N TYR A 87 -23.72 3.31 -4.84
CA TYR A 87 -24.10 2.96 -3.47
C TYR A 87 -24.44 1.47 -3.39
N LEU A 88 -24.10 0.83 -2.26
CA LEU A 88 -24.62 -0.52 -1.94
C LEU A 88 -25.78 -0.47 -0.94
N LYS A 89 -25.98 0.65 -0.25
CA LYS A 89 -27.07 0.86 0.69
C LYS A 89 -27.81 2.13 0.33
N ASN A 90 -29.13 2.06 0.27
CA ASN A 90 -30.03 3.13 -0.12
C ASN A 90 -30.14 4.21 0.98
N ASN A 91 -29.02 4.84 1.36
CA ASN A 91 -29.02 5.95 2.32
C ASN A 91 -29.28 7.25 1.55
N GLN A 92 -30.44 7.87 1.83
CA GLN A 92 -30.86 9.13 1.21
C GLN A 92 -30.12 10.36 1.77
N ASP A 93 -29.39 10.21 2.89
CA ASP A 93 -28.73 11.34 3.56
C ASP A 93 -27.22 11.37 3.24
N PHE A 94 -26.86 11.96 2.10
CA PHE A 94 -25.45 12.23 1.83
C PHE A 94 -24.98 13.39 2.71
N ASN A 95 -24.01 13.12 3.59
CA ASN A 95 -23.34 14.14 4.38
C ASN A 95 -21.85 14.22 4.02
N LEU A 96 -21.47 15.30 3.33
CA LEU A 96 -20.09 15.54 2.90
C LEU A 96 -19.11 15.56 4.08
N PHE A 97 -19.52 16.13 5.20
CA PHE A 97 -18.67 16.24 6.39
C PHE A 97 -18.38 14.86 6.98
N LEU A 98 -19.39 14.01 7.11
CA LEU A 98 -19.21 12.63 7.60
C LEU A 98 -18.34 11.79 6.66
N MET A 99 -18.44 12.03 5.35
CA MET A 99 -17.59 11.38 4.35
C MET A 99 -16.13 11.84 4.47
N LEU A 100 -15.87 13.14 4.55
CA LEU A 100 -14.53 13.71 4.68
C LEU A 100 -13.85 13.31 6.00
N THR A 101 -14.63 13.05 7.05
CA THR A 101 -14.15 12.58 8.36
C THR A 101 -14.09 11.05 8.47
N PHE A 102 -14.31 10.31 7.38
CA PHE A 102 -14.23 8.85 7.31
C PHE A 102 -15.21 8.09 8.22
N HIS A 103 -16.39 8.65 8.50
CA HIS A 103 -17.39 8.03 9.35
C HIS A 103 -17.81 6.64 8.80
N PRO A 104 -17.82 5.57 9.61
CA PRO A 104 -18.06 4.19 9.15
C PRO A 104 -19.31 4.02 8.27
N ASP A 105 -20.42 4.64 8.66
CA ASP A 105 -21.71 4.51 7.96
C ASP A 105 -21.82 5.25 6.62
N HIS A 106 -20.86 6.13 6.31
CA HIS A 106 -20.88 7.01 5.13
C HIS A 106 -19.72 6.70 4.15
N ARG A 107 -19.13 5.50 4.25
CA ARG A 107 -18.04 5.05 3.38
C ARG A 107 -18.59 4.49 2.07
N TYR A 108 -18.19 5.08 0.95
CA TYR A 108 -18.46 4.54 -0.39
C TYR A 108 -17.68 3.25 -0.66
N PHE A 109 -18.15 2.48 -1.65
CA PHE A 109 -17.64 1.15 -2.05
C PHE A 109 -16.11 1.00 -2.10
N LEU A 110 -15.35 2.08 -2.35
CA LEU A 110 -13.89 2.06 -2.51
C LEU A 110 -13.14 2.91 -1.48
N LEU A 111 -13.84 3.80 -0.80
CA LEU A 111 -13.20 4.75 0.11
C LEU A 111 -12.89 4.10 1.46
N TRP A 112 -13.35 2.87 1.68
CA TRP A 112 -13.14 2.13 2.92
C TRP A 112 -11.67 1.79 3.18
N THR A 113 -10.82 1.69 2.16
CA THR A 113 -9.39 1.41 2.32
C THR A 113 -8.57 2.62 2.78
N LEU A 114 -9.02 3.85 2.45
CA LEU A 114 -8.30 5.08 2.80
C LEU A 114 -8.19 5.30 4.33
N PRO A 115 -9.27 5.17 5.13
CA PRO A 115 -9.15 5.24 6.58
C PRO A 115 -8.17 4.20 7.14
N LEU A 116 -8.12 2.99 6.56
CA LEU A 116 -7.20 1.94 7.01
C LEU A 116 -5.75 2.32 6.75
N GLU A 117 -5.47 2.79 5.54
CA GLU A 117 -4.14 3.26 5.15
C GLU A 117 -3.69 4.46 6.00
N ILE A 118 -4.55 5.47 6.18
CA ILE A 118 -4.25 6.64 7.00
C ILE A 118 -4.02 6.23 8.46
N SER A 119 -4.85 5.34 9.02
CA SER A 119 -4.67 4.84 10.39
C SER A 119 -3.31 4.14 10.55
N TYR A 120 -2.91 3.34 9.55
CA TYR A 120 -1.61 2.68 9.58
C TYR A 120 -0.44 3.66 9.50
N TYR A 121 -0.59 4.80 8.83
CA TYR A 121 0.45 5.83 8.78
C TYR A 121 0.80 6.38 10.17
N PHE A 122 -0.12 6.38 11.13
CA PHE A 122 0.15 6.76 12.51
C PHE A 122 0.83 5.64 13.32
N ILE A 123 0.52 4.38 13.02
CA ILE A 123 1.13 3.21 13.69
C ILE A 123 2.59 3.02 13.24
N LEU A 124 2.88 3.30 11.98
CA LEU A 124 4.16 2.99 11.34
C LEU A 124 5.37 3.65 12.02
N PRO A 125 5.38 4.96 12.35
CA PRO A 125 6.51 5.56 13.05
C PRO A 125 6.79 4.89 14.40
N ALA A 126 5.75 4.57 15.17
CA ALA A 126 5.89 3.87 16.45
C ALA A 126 6.46 2.46 16.27
N PHE A 127 5.98 1.72 15.26
CA PHE A 127 6.50 0.40 14.90
C PHE A 127 8.00 0.45 14.59
N VAL A 128 8.43 1.38 13.72
CA VAL A 128 9.84 1.52 13.33
C VAL A 128 10.71 1.89 14.53
N LEU A 129 10.28 2.85 15.36
CA LEU A 129 11.02 3.26 16.55
C LEU A 129 11.15 2.13 17.56
N ALA A 130 10.09 1.33 17.76
CA ALA A 130 10.14 0.16 18.64
C ALA A 130 11.17 -0.87 18.14
N VAL A 131 11.16 -1.20 16.85
CA VAL A 131 12.13 -2.11 16.24
C VAL A 131 13.57 -1.60 16.39
N LEU A 132 13.79 -0.30 16.20
CA LEU A 132 15.12 0.29 16.36
C LEU A 132 15.58 0.29 17.82
N LYS A 133 14.68 0.56 18.79
CA LYS A 133 14.97 0.53 20.23
C LYS A 133 15.36 -0.86 20.73
N LEU A 134 14.77 -1.91 20.15
CA LEU A 134 15.09 -3.30 20.50
C LEU A 134 16.52 -3.73 20.09
N GLY A 135 17.19 -2.98 19.22
CA GLY A 135 18.59 -3.19 18.89
C GLY A 135 18.89 -4.62 18.40
N ARG A 136 19.71 -5.36 19.17
CA ARG A 136 20.09 -6.76 18.87
C ARG A 136 18.97 -7.77 19.14
N PHE A 137 18.02 -7.44 20.01
CA PHE A 137 16.92 -8.32 20.42
C PHE A 137 15.65 -8.14 19.59
N TRP A 138 15.76 -7.45 18.44
CA TRP A 138 14.63 -7.21 17.54
C TRP A 138 13.92 -8.51 17.11
N TRP A 139 14.63 -9.64 16.99
CA TRP A 139 14.08 -10.93 16.60
C TRP A 139 13.11 -11.53 17.64
N MET A 140 13.28 -11.21 18.93
CA MET A 140 12.49 -11.80 20.02
C MET A 140 10.99 -11.47 19.92
N PRO A 141 10.55 -10.21 19.73
CA PRO A 141 9.14 -9.90 19.48
C PRO A 141 8.75 -10.10 18.00
N PHE A 142 9.71 -10.16 17.09
CA PHE A 142 9.44 -10.26 15.66
C PHE A 142 8.97 -11.67 15.25
N ILE A 143 9.56 -12.72 15.83
CA ILE A 143 9.11 -14.11 15.58
C ILE A 143 7.65 -14.32 15.99
N PRO A 144 7.21 -14.04 17.23
CA PRO A 144 5.81 -14.24 17.61
C PRO A 144 4.86 -13.34 16.82
N LEU A 145 5.29 -12.11 16.46
CA LEU A 145 4.50 -11.24 15.59
C LEU A 145 4.31 -11.86 14.20
N TYR A 146 5.33 -12.50 13.63
CA TYR A 146 5.24 -13.14 12.31
C TYR A 146 4.33 -14.38 12.37
N VAL A 147 4.44 -15.16 13.44
CA VAL A 147 3.55 -16.31 13.70
C VAL A 147 2.11 -15.84 13.83
N TRP A 148 1.86 -14.75 14.55
CA TRP A 148 0.53 -14.14 14.66
C TRP A 148 0.00 -13.69 13.30
N VAL A 149 0.82 -13.03 12.47
CA VAL A 149 0.43 -12.62 11.11
C VAL A 149 0.03 -13.82 10.24
N ILE A 150 0.78 -14.92 10.30
CA ILE A 150 0.44 -16.15 9.58
C ILE A 150 -0.84 -16.77 10.13
N HIS A 151 -0.97 -16.85 11.46
CA HIS A 151 -2.14 -17.39 12.13
C HIS A 151 -3.41 -16.63 11.73
N GLU A 152 -3.42 -15.30 11.89
CA GLU A 152 -4.54 -14.46 11.45
C GLU A 152 -4.82 -14.63 9.95
N GLY A 153 -3.78 -14.74 9.13
CA GLY A 153 -3.94 -14.95 7.69
C GLY A 153 -4.61 -16.27 7.31
N LEU A 154 -4.45 -17.31 8.12
CA LEU A 154 -5.01 -18.64 7.87
C LEU A 154 -6.40 -18.82 8.48
N TYR A 155 -6.64 -18.26 9.66
CA TYR A 155 -7.86 -18.53 10.44
C TYR A 155 -8.89 -17.40 10.40
N THR A 156 -8.51 -16.18 10.01
CA THR A 156 -9.42 -15.04 9.98
C THR A 156 -9.99 -14.85 8.58
N THR A 157 -11.28 -15.16 8.41
CA THR A 157 -11.99 -14.93 7.15
C THR A 157 -12.47 -13.49 7.05
N ARG A 158 -12.06 -12.78 6.01
CA ARG A 158 -12.43 -11.39 5.73
C ARG A 158 -13.66 -11.33 4.83
N ASN A 159 -14.84 -11.33 5.45
CA ASN A 159 -16.13 -11.50 4.77
C ASN A 159 -17.03 -10.27 4.94
N ASN A 160 -16.59 -9.10 4.50
CA ASN A 160 -17.47 -7.94 4.25
C ASN A 160 -16.68 -6.76 3.66
N PHE A 161 -16.99 -6.30 2.44
CA PHE A 161 -16.17 -5.26 1.80
C PHE A 161 -16.31 -3.85 2.40
N HIS A 162 -17.42 -3.54 3.08
CA HIS A 162 -17.80 -2.14 3.32
C HIS A 162 -17.50 -1.66 4.74
N ILE A 163 -17.37 -2.58 5.69
CA ILE A 163 -17.17 -2.28 7.11
C ILE A 163 -16.09 -3.24 7.63
N GLN A 164 -14.86 -3.08 7.16
CA GLN A 164 -13.72 -3.78 7.77
C GLN A 164 -12.99 -2.84 8.72
N PRO A 165 -12.88 -3.21 10.01
CA PRO A 165 -12.02 -2.49 10.93
C PRO A 165 -10.54 -2.72 10.57
N LEU A 166 -9.69 -1.81 11.04
CA LEU A 166 -8.23 -1.93 10.88
C LEU A 166 -7.69 -3.25 11.41
N SER A 167 -8.27 -3.81 12.47
CA SER A 167 -7.83 -5.08 13.06
C SER A 167 -7.78 -6.24 12.06
N MET A 168 -8.73 -6.32 11.13
CA MET A 168 -8.77 -7.41 10.13
C MET A 168 -7.67 -7.30 9.06
N HIS A 169 -7.24 -6.07 8.75
CA HIS A 169 -6.18 -5.80 7.76
C HIS A 169 -4.82 -5.48 8.38
N LEU A 170 -4.74 -5.33 9.69
CA LEU A 170 -3.50 -5.07 10.40
C LEU A 170 -2.43 -6.13 10.10
N PRO A 171 -2.72 -7.45 10.05
CA PRO A 171 -1.75 -8.45 9.65
C PRO A 171 -1.15 -8.21 8.25
N THR A 172 -1.94 -7.69 7.30
CA THR A 172 -1.46 -7.35 5.94
C THR A 172 -0.43 -6.22 5.98
N PHE A 173 -0.74 -5.12 6.68
CA PHE A 173 0.18 -4.00 6.81
C PHE A 173 1.44 -4.37 7.62
N VAL A 174 1.27 -5.16 8.68
CA VAL A 174 2.39 -5.64 9.50
C VAL A 174 3.30 -6.55 8.68
N ALA A 175 2.76 -7.45 7.84
CA ALA A 175 3.57 -8.29 6.94
C ALA A 175 4.49 -7.45 6.03
N GLY A 176 3.96 -6.40 5.40
CA GLY A 176 4.76 -5.49 4.57
C GLY A 176 5.83 -4.75 5.37
N SER A 177 5.49 -4.19 6.54
CA SER A 177 6.48 -3.53 7.41
C SER A 177 7.55 -4.48 7.95
N MET A 178 7.19 -5.70 8.31
CA MET A 178 8.13 -6.74 8.73
C MET A 178 9.09 -7.08 7.60
N SER A 179 8.58 -7.27 6.38
CA SER A 179 9.43 -7.55 5.22
C SER A 179 10.40 -6.40 4.90
N ALA A 180 10.00 -5.14 5.13
CA ALA A 180 10.90 -3.99 5.01
C ALA A 180 12.00 -3.99 6.07
N VAL A 181 11.69 -4.36 7.32
CA VAL A 181 12.69 -4.52 8.39
C VAL A 181 13.68 -5.61 8.03
N ILE A 182 13.20 -6.77 7.57
CA ILE A 182 14.03 -7.89 7.09
C ILE A 182 14.95 -7.40 5.98
N PHE A 183 14.41 -6.73 4.96
CA PHE A 183 15.20 -6.20 3.85
C PHE A 183 16.29 -5.23 4.33
N VAL A 184 15.95 -4.23 5.16
CA VAL A 184 16.93 -3.25 5.65
C VAL A 184 18.05 -3.92 6.47
N LYS A 185 17.71 -4.89 7.32
CA LYS A 185 18.70 -5.63 8.12
C LYS A 185 19.58 -6.53 7.24
N LEU A 186 18.99 -7.25 6.29
CA LEU A 186 19.72 -8.09 5.33
C LEU A 186 20.66 -7.26 4.44
N ASP A 187 20.17 -6.16 3.86
CA ASP A 187 20.96 -5.22 3.05
C ASP A 187 22.14 -4.66 3.84
N THR A 188 21.92 -4.27 5.10
CA THR A 188 22.98 -3.78 5.98
C THR A 188 24.01 -4.87 6.29
N TRP A 189 23.57 -6.10 6.56
CA TRP A 189 24.45 -7.24 6.85
C TRP A 189 25.27 -7.68 5.64
N ILE A 190 24.65 -7.76 4.45
CA ILE A 190 25.32 -8.09 3.18
C ILE A 190 26.44 -7.09 2.91
N LYS A 191 26.15 -5.78 3.08
CA LYS A 191 27.12 -4.70 2.90
C LYS A 191 28.25 -4.75 3.93
N ALA A 192 27.94 -5.00 5.19
CA ALA A 192 28.94 -5.06 6.26
C ALA A 192 29.90 -6.26 6.12
N THR A 193 29.39 -7.40 5.62
CA THR A 193 30.17 -8.64 5.48
C THR A 193 30.78 -8.83 4.10
N ASN A 194 30.50 -7.94 3.14
CA ASN A 194 30.82 -8.10 1.72
C ASN A 194 30.39 -9.49 1.17
N PHE A 195 29.24 -9.97 1.64
CA PHE A 195 28.77 -11.31 1.30
C PHE A 195 28.46 -11.40 -0.21
N LYS A 196 29.09 -12.36 -0.88
CA LYS A 196 28.83 -12.67 -2.29
C LYS A 196 27.94 -13.90 -2.39
N PHE A 197 26.83 -13.77 -3.12
CA PHE A 197 25.94 -14.89 -3.40
C PHE A 197 26.65 -15.95 -4.26
N ARG A 198 26.74 -17.17 -3.74
CA ARG A 198 27.21 -18.34 -4.50
C ARG A 198 26.11 -18.81 -5.45
N LYS A 199 26.48 -19.53 -6.51
CA LYS A 199 25.51 -20.09 -7.49
C LYS A 199 24.41 -20.91 -6.80
N LEU A 200 24.75 -21.73 -5.81
CA LEU A 200 23.78 -22.53 -5.05
C LEU A 200 22.76 -21.66 -4.29
N HIS A 201 23.20 -20.56 -3.68
CA HIS A 201 22.30 -19.62 -2.99
C HIS A 201 21.34 -18.95 -3.97
N ILE A 202 21.84 -18.58 -5.16
CA ILE A 202 21.01 -17.98 -6.21
C ILE A 202 19.97 -18.97 -6.70
N VAL A 203 20.36 -20.21 -7.02
CA VAL A 203 19.42 -21.25 -7.45
C VAL A 203 18.37 -21.52 -6.38
N ALA A 204 18.77 -21.68 -5.12
CA ALA A 204 17.84 -21.87 -4.01
C ALA A 204 16.84 -20.70 -3.88
N LEU A 205 17.33 -19.45 -3.99
CA LEU A 205 16.49 -18.26 -3.97
C LEU A 205 15.48 -18.25 -5.13
N ARG A 206 15.92 -18.61 -6.35
CA ARG A 206 15.04 -18.68 -7.52
C ARG A 206 13.99 -19.79 -7.42
N VAL A 207 14.33 -20.93 -6.83
CA VAL A 207 13.35 -22.00 -6.56
C VAL A 207 12.29 -21.49 -5.57
N VAL A 208 12.70 -20.83 -4.49
CA VAL A 208 11.76 -20.22 -3.53
C VAL A 208 10.90 -19.15 -4.18
N GLU A 209 11.50 -18.27 -4.99
CA GLU A 209 10.80 -17.25 -5.77
C GLU A 209 9.71 -17.87 -6.67
N ALA A 210 10.06 -18.89 -7.45
CA ALA A 210 9.13 -19.58 -8.34
C ALA A 210 7.98 -20.25 -7.58
N VAL A 211 8.27 -20.90 -6.45
CA VAL A 211 7.25 -21.51 -5.59
C VAL A 211 6.32 -20.43 -5.00
N LEU A 212 6.85 -19.28 -4.57
CA LEU A 212 6.04 -18.18 -4.06
C LEU A 212 5.17 -17.55 -5.15
N ILE A 213 5.70 -17.37 -6.36
CA ILE A 213 4.94 -16.87 -7.52
C ILE A 213 3.80 -17.85 -7.85
N ALA A 214 4.10 -19.15 -7.95
CA ALA A 214 3.10 -20.17 -8.23
C ALA A 214 2.01 -20.20 -7.15
N ALA A 215 2.40 -20.16 -5.87
CA ALA A 215 1.47 -20.12 -4.75
C ALA A 215 0.65 -18.82 -4.70
N TYR A 216 1.22 -17.68 -5.11
CA TYR A 216 0.53 -16.40 -5.19
C TYR A 216 -0.49 -16.41 -6.33
N LEU A 217 -0.08 -16.78 -7.55
CA LEU A 217 -0.95 -16.89 -8.72
C LEU A 217 -2.08 -17.91 -8.51
N SER A 218 -1.77 -19.04 -7.86
CA SER A 218 -2.79 -20.01 -7.49
C SER A 218 -3.84 -19.42 -6.56
N VAL A 219 -3.51 -18.47 -5.68
CA VAL A 219 -4.53 -17.80 -4.85
C VAL A 219 -5.29 -16.75 -5.65
N VAL A 220 -4.61 -15.93 -6.45
CA VAL A 220 -5.25 -14.87 -7.27
C VAL A 220 -6.27 -15.45 -8.24
N PHE A 221 -5.92 -16.56 -8.89
CA PHE A 221 -6.73 -17.24 -9.90
C PHE A 221 -7.42 -18.49 -9.34
N ARG A 222 -7.79 -18.46 -8.06
CA ARG A 222 -8.68 -19.44 -7.40
C ARG A 222 -8.34 -20.91 -7.71
N GLY A 223 -7.13 -21.29 -7.35
CA GLY A 223 -6.60 -22.63 -7.50
C GLY A 223 -6.21 -22.98 -8.93
N LEU A 224 -5.77 -22.03 -9.74
CA LEU A 224 -5.26 -22.27 -11.11
C LEU A 224 -4.38 -23.52 -11.21
N PHE A 225 -3.49 -23.70 -10.23
CA PHE A 225 -2.59 -24.85 -10.18
C PHE A 225 -3.33 -26.16 -9.86
N PHE A 226 -4.31 -26.12 -8.95
CA PHE A 226 -5.16 -27.27 -8.64
C PHE A 226 -6.06 -27.66 -9.83
N ASN A 227 -6.50 -26.68 -10.61
CA ASN A 227 -7.22 -26.94 -11.86
C ASN A 227 -6.31 -27.63 -12.89
N TRP A 228 -5.05 -27.20 -13.03
CA TRP A 228 -4.07 -27.85 -13.91
C TRP A 228 -3.70 -29.27 -13.46
N LEU A 229 -3.71 -29.53 -12.15
CA LEU A 229 -3.48 -30.86 -11.57
C LEU A 229 -4.72 -31.77 -11.62
N GLY A 230 -5.85 -31.31 -12.18
CA GLY A 230 -7.07 -32.10 -12.33
C GLY A 230 -7.89 -32.24 -11.03
N THR A 231 -7.57 -31.47 -9.99
CA THR A 231 -8.29 -31.47 -8.70
C THR A 231 -8.89 -30.09 -8.42
N PRO A 232 -9.93 -29.67 -9.16
CA PRO A 232 -10.50 -28.34 -9.03
C PRO A 232 -11.07 -28.11 -7.62
N LEU A 233 -10.91 -26.89 -7.11
CA LEU A 233 -11.48 -26.51 -5.82
C LEU A 233 -13.02 -26.43 -5.91
N PRO A 234 -13.74 -26.76 -4.81
CA PRO A 234 -15.20 -26.66 -4.79
C PRO A 234 -15.68 -25.22 -5.10
N PRO A 235 -16.86 -25.05 -5.71
CA PRO A 235 -17.45 -23.75 -6.01
C PRO A 235 -17.54 -22.88 -4.74
N PRO A 236 -17.38 -21.54 -4.87
CA PRO A 236 -17.27 -20.68 -3.71
C PRO A 236 -18.65 -20.56 -3.08
N THR A 237 -18.75 -20.86 -1.78
CA THR A 237 -20.01 -20.72 -1.03
C THR A 237 -20.28 -19.26 -0.63
N GLY A 238 -19.28 -18.38 -0.79
CA GLY A 238 -19.38 -16.94 -0.55
C GLY A 238 -18.11 -16.22 -0.95
N TYR A 239 -18.15 -14.89 -0.92
CA TYR A 239 -16.98 -14.06 -1.19
C TYR A 239 -16.04 -14.01 0.02
N THR A 240 -14.76 -14.36 -0.19
CA THR A 240 -13.71 -14.32 0.84
C THR A 240 -12.50 -13.55 0.29
N MET A 241 -11.96 -12.56 1.02
CA MET A 241 -10.66 -11.99 0.62
C MET A 241 -9.52 -12.92 1.04
N PRO A 242 -8.73 -13.47 0.11
CA PRO A 242 -7.66 -14.38 0.47
C PRO A 242 -6.45 -13.61 1.02
N PHE A 243 -5.82 -14.15 2.06
CA PHE A 243 -4.60 -13.59 2.62
C PHE A 243 -3.37 -13.93 1.74
N THR A 244 -2.94 -12.98 0.91
CA THR A 244 -1.75 -13.13 0.04
C THR A 244 -0.50 -12.43 0.59
N SER A 245 -0.65 -11.68 1.68
CA SER A 245 0.29 -10.67 2.15
C SER A 245 1.66 -11.21 2.48
N VAL A 246 1.76 -12.37 3.14
CA VAL A 246 3.04 -13.01 3.49
C VAL A 246 3.81 -13.42 2.24
N LYS A 247 3.14 -14.06 1.27
CA LYS A 247 3.75 -14.53 0.02
C LYS A 247 4.32 -13.35 -0.77
N LEU A 248 3.50 -12.31 -0.93
CA LEU A 248 3.89 -11.09 -1.63
C LEU A 248 5.03 -10.36 -0.91
N SER A 249 4.97 -10.24 0.43
CA SER A 249 6.01 -9.57 1.21
C SER A 249 7.37 -10.25 1.11
N LEU A 250 7.40 -11.59 1.05
CA LEU A 250 8.62 -12.37 0.87
C LEU A 250 9.17 -12.22 -0.55
N LEU A 251 8.28 -12.24 -1.55
CA LEU A 251 8.65 -12.02 -2.95
C LEU A 251 9.30 -10.64 -3.13
N ILE A 252 8.75 -9.59 -2.53
CA ILE A 252 9.35 -8.24 -2.56
C ILE A 252 10.76 -8.24 -1.97
N VAL A 253 10.98 -8.93 -0.85
CA VAL A 253 12.32 -9.03 -0.22
C VAL A 253 13.30 -9.76 -1.12
N ILE A 254 12.88 -10.87 -1.73
CA ILE A 254 13.70 -11.65 -2.66
C ILE A 254 14.11 -10.79 -3.86
N GLU A 255 13.15 -10.13 -4.52
CA GLU A 255 13.42 -9.26 -5.68
C GLU A 255 14.32 -8.09 -5.32
N MET A 256 14.18 -7.52 -4.12
CA MET A 256 15.01 -6.39 -3.70
C MET A 256 16.44 -6.76 -3.34
N ILE A 257 16.69 -8.00 -2.95
CA ILE A 257 18.04 -8.51 -2.66
C ILE A 257 18.72 -8.99 -3.95
N GLN A 258 17.99 -9.72 -4.79
CA GLN A 258 18.51 -10.32 -6.00
C GLN A 258 17.49 -10.17 -7.14
N PRO A 259 17.51 -9.04 -7.87
CA PRO A 259 16.57 -8.76 -8.95
C PRO A 259 16.49 -9.89 -9.97
N SER A 260 15.28 -10.27 -10.36
CA SER A 260 15.01 -11.32 -11.35
C SER A 260 14.42 -10.74 -12.64
N ILE A 261 14.08 -11.63 -13.58
CA ILE A 261 13.28 -11.28 -14.77
C ILE A 261 11.96 -10.63 -14.36
N VAL A 262 11.41 -11.00 -13.19
CA VAL A 262 10.22 -10.38 -12.61
C VAL A 262 10.47 -8.89 -12.33
N SER A 263 11.61 -8.53 -11.72
CA SER A 263 12.01 -7.12 -11.57
C SER A 263 12.11 -6.42 -12.91
N GLU A 264 12.75 -7.02 -13.91
CA GLU A 264 12.89 -6.43 -15.25
C GLU A 264 11.52 -6.14 -15.91
N ILE A 265 10.55 -7.06 -15.76
CA ILE A 265 9.17 -6.85 -16.23
C ILE A 265 8.56 -5.65 -15.52
N PHE A 266 8.63 -5.57 -14.19
CA PHE A 266 8.06 -4.46 -13.42
C PHE A 266 8.80 -3.13 -13.62
N GLU A 267 10.06 -3.15 -14.03
CA GLU A 267 10.86 -1.99 -14.41
C GLU A 267 10.50 -1.44 -15.79
N TRP A 268 9.67 -2.15 -16.56
CA TRP A 268 9.18 -1.65 -17.84
C TRP A 268 8.48 -0.29 -17.67
N VAL A 269 8.75 0.64 -18.60
CA VAL A 269 8.31 2.04 -18.51
C VAL A 269 6.80 2.15 -18.34
N VAL A 270 6.04 1.28 -19.01
CA VAL A 270 4.58 1.25 -18.94
C VAL A 270 4.10 0.85 -17.55
N LEU A 271 4.64 -0.23 -16.97
CA LEU A 271 4.25 -0.69 -15.63
C LEU A 271 4.68 0.30 -14.54
N ARG A 272 5.86 0.91 -14.68
CA ARG A 272 6.28 2.00 -13.79
C ARG A 272 5.35 3.21 -13.87
N TYR A 273 4.86 3.55 -15.06
CA TYR A 273 3.87 4.62 -15.21
C TYR A 273 2.53 4.26 -14.56
N LEU A 274 2.02 3.04 -14.79
CA LEU A 274 0.82 2.55 -14.11
C LEU A 274 0.98 2.55 -12.58
N GLY A 275 2.16 2.23 -12.07
CA GLY A 275 2.50 2.36 -10.66
C GLY A 275 2.43 3.80 -10.13
N LYS A 276 2.85 4.79 -10.93
CA LYS A 276 2.76 6.22 -10.56
C LYS A 276 1.32 6.71 -10.45
N ILE A 277 0.45 6.31 -11.39
CA ILE A 277 -0.96 6.71 -11.41
C ILE A 277 -1.88 5.75 -10.63
N SER A 278 -1.30 4.75 -9.95
CA SER A 278 -2.05 3.64 -9.31
C SER A 278 -3.10 4.11 -8.32
N PHE A 279 -2.82 5.17 -7.56
CA PHE A 279 -3.78 5.77 -6.63
C PHE A 279 -4.99 6.38 -7.36
N SER A 280 -4.73 7.14 -8.42
CA SER A 280 -5.77 7.69 -9.29
C SER A 280 -6.59 6.59 -9.98
N VAL A 281 -5.96 5.51 -10.46
CA VAL A 281 -6.64 4.33 -11.00
C VAL A 281 -7.56 3.71 -9.95
N TYR A 282 -7.04 3.46 -8.74
CA TYR A 282 -7.80 2.88 -7.63
C TYR A 282 -9.05 3.70 -7.31
N LEU A 283 -8.95 5.02 -7.26
CA LEU A 283 -10.08 5.85 -6.87
C LEU A 283 -11.11 6.03 -8.00
N LEU A 284 -10.65 6.08 -9.26
CA LEU A 284 -11.49 6.51 -10.38
C LEU A 284 -12.03 5.37 -11.25
N HIS A 285 -11.45 4.17 -11.18
CA HIS A 285 -11.85 3.07 -12.07
C HIS A 285 -13.33 2.70 -11.97
N VAL A 286 -13.97 2.94 -10.82
CA VAL A 286 -15.38 2.65 -10.58
C VAL A 286 -16.34 3.50 -11.40
N PHE A 287 -15.99 4.75 -11.66
CA PHE A 287 -16.79 5.66 -12.47
C PHE A 287 -16.86 5.18 -13.92
N VAL A 288 -15.81 4.48 -14.37
CA VAL A 288 -15.77 3.84 -15.68
C VAL A 288 -16.53 2.51 -15.63
N LEU A 289 -16.26 1.65 -14.64
CA LEU A 289 -16.87 0.32 -14.55
C LEU A 289 -18.41 0.34 -14.46
N TYR A 290 -18.99 1.26 -13.69
CA TYR A 290 -20.45 1.38 -13.55
C TYR A 290 -21.09 2.34 -14.56
N SER A 291 -20.35 2.77 -15.58
CA SER A 291 -20.96 3.48 -16.71
C SER A 291 -21.94 2.56 -17.44
N PRO A 292 -23.17 2.99 -17.78
CA PRO A 292 -24.19 2.11 -18.37
C PRO A 292 -23.74 1.37 -19.63
N ARG A 293 -22.92 2.02 -20.46
CA ARG A 293 -22.37 1.40 -21.68
C ARG A 293 -21.44 0.22 -21.37
N ILE A 294 -20.59 0.36 -20.35
CA ILE A 294 -19.58 -0.64 -19.98
C ILE A 294 -20.19 -1.74 -19.11
N TYR A 295 -21.11 -1.36 -18.22
CA TYR A 295 -21.79 -2.29 -17.33
C TYR A 295 -22.63 -3.31 -18.11
N ASN A 296 -23.36 -2.84 -19.13
CA ASN A 296 -24.24 -3.67 -19.95
C ASN A 296 -23.52 -4.46 -21.06
N GLU A 297 -22.24 -4.18 -21.33
CA GLU A 297 -21.46 -4.89 -22.34
C GLU A 297 -21.27 -6.36 -21.94
N ARG A 298 -21.62 -7.26 -22.85
CA ARG A 298 -21.58 -8.72 -22.62
C ARG A 298 -20.29 -9.33 -23.13
N ASN A 299 -19.71 -8.77 -24.20
CA ASN A 299 -18.45 -9.29 -24.72
C ASN A 299 -17.30 -8.95 -23.77
N TYR A 300 -16.60 -9.98 -23.29
CA TYR A 300 -15.49 -9.83 -22.35
C TYR A 300 -14.33 -9.00 -22.92
N TYR A 301 -13.97 -9.22 -24.18
CA TYR A 301 -12.85 -8.52 -24.82
C TYR A 301 -13.18 -7.04 -25.01
N ASP A 302 -14.36 -6.75 -25.56
CA ASP A 302 -14.82 -5.38 -25.77
C ASP A 302 -14.92 -4.63 -24.44
N LYS A 303 -15.51 -5.28 -23.42
CA LYS A 303 -15.57 -4.73 -22.05
C LYS A 303 -14.18 -4.44 -21.49
N THR A 304 -13.21 -5.32 -21.70
CA THR A 304 -11.82 -5.12 -21.23
C THR A 304 -11.21 -3.88 -21.86
N PHE A 305 -11.27 -3.74 -23.20
CA PHE A 305 -10.73 -2.56 -23.89
C PHE A 305 -11.47 -1.27 -23.50
N MET A 306 -12.80 -1.34 -23.37
CA MET A 306 -13.64 -0.22 -22.95
C MET A 306 -13.39 0.20 -21.49
N VAL A 307 -12.82 -0.66 -20.65
CA VAL A 307 -12.42 -0.31 -19.28
C VAL A 307 -11.00 0.24 -19.26
N PHE A 308 -10.02 -0.50 -19.78
CA PHE A 308 -8.60 -0.16 -19.63
C PHE A 308 -8.25 1.21 -20.21
N GLY A 309 -8.70 1.51 -21.45
CA GLY A 309 -8.41 2.78 -22.10
C GLY A 309 -8.94 3.99 -21.31
N PRO A 310 -10.25 4.08 -21.06
CA PRO A 310 -10.83 5.19 -20.31
C PRO A 310 -10.33 5.31 -18.87
N VAL A 311 -10.09 4.19 -18.17
CA VAL A 311 -9.52 4.23 -16.80
C VAL A 311 -8.13 4.83 -16.81
N ILE A 312 -7.25 4.39 -17.71
CA ILE A 312 -5.90 4.92 -17.80
C ILE A 312 -5.94 6.40 -18.18
N LEU A 313 -6.78 6.80 -19.15
CA LEU A 313 -6.91 8.20 -19.57
C LEU A 313 -7.40 9.08 -18.41
N LEU A 314 -8.47 8.68 -17.73
CA LEU A 314 -9.05 9.42 -16.60
C LEU A 314 -8.07 9.51 -15.43
N ALA A 315 -7.41 8.41 -15.09
CA ALA A 315 -6.42 8.37 -14.02
C ALA A 315 -5.18 9.22 -14.37
N SER A 316 -4.72 9.19 -15.63
CA SER A 316 -3.60 10.01 -16.09
C SER A 316 -3.93 11.50 -16.03
N ALA A 317 -5.10 11.88 -16.52
CA ALA A 317 -5.57 13.27 -16.46
C ALA A 317 -5.67 13.75 -15.00
N SER A 318 -6.28 12.95 -14.13
CA SER A 318 -6.40 13.26 -12.70
C SER A 318 -5.04 13.35 -12.00
N TYR A 319 -4.12 12.44 -12.31
CA TYR A 319 -2.77 12.45 -11.76
C TYR A 319 -2.03 13.75 -12.11
N HIS A 320 -2.08 14.17 -13.38
CA HIS A 320 -1.37 15.36 -13.83
C HIS A 320 -2.01 16.66 -13.35
N LEU A 321 -3.34 16.70 -13.20
CA LEU A 321 -4.07 17.91 -12.80
C LEU A 321 -4.17 18.11 -11.28
N VAL A 322 -4.18 17.02 -10.50
CA VAL A 322 -4.48 17.06 -9.06
C VAL A 322 -3.34 16.46 -8.24
N GLU A 323 -3.02 15.19 -8.49
CA GLU A 323 -2.11 14.43 -7.63
C GLU A 323 -0.67 14.97 -7.69
N ASN A 324 -0.13 15.16 -8.89
CA ASN A 324 1.23 15.63 -9.11
C ASN A 324 1.46 17.07 -8.59
N PRO A 325 0.60 18.07 -8.89
CA PRO A 325 0.72 19.40 -8.29
C PRO A 325 0.68 19.37 -6.75
N SER A 326 -0.19 18.55 -6.17
CA SER A 326 -0.29 18.38 -4.72
C SER A 326 0.98 17.77 -4.12
N GLN A 327 1.54 16.74 -4.76
CA GLN A 327 2.82 16.16 -4.35
C GLN A 327 3.98 17.16 -4.47
N GLN A 328 4.00 18.00 -5.50
CA GLN A 328 5.00 19.07 -5.64
C GLN A 328 4.88 20.11 -4.53
N LEU A 329 3.66 20.47 -4.11
CA LEU A 329 3.44 21.35 -2.96
C LEU A 329 4.03 20.75 -1.68
N ALA A 330 3.82 19.44 -1.45
CA ALA A 330 4.41 18.73 -0.32
C ALA A 330 5.95 18.75 -0.36
N GLN A 331 6.55 18.62 -1.55
CA GLN A 331 8.01 18.74 -1.70
C GLN A 331 8.52 20.14 -1.36
N ARG A 332 7.78 21.20 -1.71
CA ARG A 332 8.13 22.57 -1.33
C ARG A 332 8.06 22.77 0.19
N LEU A 333 7.04 22.22 0.85
CA LEU A 333 6.93 22.23 2.32
C LEU A 333 8.08 21.46 2.98
N SER A 334 8.44 20.30 2.44
CA SER A 334 9.59 19.50 2.89
C SER A 334 10.92 20.27 2.86
N ARG A 335 11.16 21.04 1.79
CA ARG A 335 12.34 21.92 1.69
C ARG A 335 12.34 22.99 2.78
N LYS A 336 11.18 23.61 3.06
CA LYS A 336 11.05 24.57 4.16
C LYS A 336 11.33 23.93 5.52
N PHE A 337 10.77 22.75 5.80
CA PHE A 337 11.07 22.03 7.05
C PHE A 337 12.55 21.69 7.19
N THR A 338 13.22 21.36 6.09
CA THR A 338 14.66 21.06 6.10
C THR A 338 15.50 22.32 6.38
N GLN A 339 15.13 23.47 5.77
CA GLN A 339 15.77 24.76 6.03
C GLN A 339 15.56 25.25 7.48
N LEU A 340 14.37 25.05 8.05
CA LEU A 340 14.11 25.38 9.45
C LEU A 340 14.95 24.51 10.38
N ALA A 341 15.03 23.20 10.09
CA ALA A 341 15.86 22.28 10.86
C ALA A 341 17.36 22.59 10.79
N SER A 342 17.87 23.11 9.66
CA SER A 342 19.29 23.49 9.52
C SER A 342 19.61 24.80 10.24
N ARG A 343 18.78 25.83 10.08
CA ARG A 343 18.95 27.12 10.77
C ARG A 343 18.92 26.98 12.29
N GLU A 344 18.11 26.08 12.81
CA GLU A 344 18.08 25.79 14.24
C GLU A 344 19.34 25.07 14.73
N HIS A 345 19.91 24.17 13.93
CA HIS A 345 21.16 23.49 14.28
C HIS A 345 22.32 24.49 14.39
N GLU A 346 22.41 25.45 13.46
CA GLU A 346 23.38 26.54 13.52
C GLU A 346 23.23 27.40 14.78
N LYS A 347 21.99 27.76 15.16
CA LYS A 347 21.74 28.53 16.40
C LYS A 347 22.13 27.79 17.67
N VAL A 348 21.84 26.49 17.74
CA VAL A 348 22.20 25.67 18.91
C VAL A 348 23.72 25.50 19.00
N ALA A 349 24.41 25.31 17.87
CA ALA A 349 25.87 25.23 17.83
C ALA A 349 26.53 26.56 18.27
N GLN A 350 26.01 27.70 17.79
CA GLN A 350 26.51 29.03 18.19
C GLN A 350 26.32 29.31 19.69
N GLN A 351 25.19 28.88 20.28
CA GLN A 351 24.94 29.01 21.72
C GLN A 351 25.81 28.08 22.58
N SER A 352 26.13 26.88 22.09
CA SER A 352 27.03 25.96 22.82
C SER A 352 28.49 26.42 22.80
N ASP A 353 28.94 27.11 21.74
CA ASP A 353 30.29 27.64 21.68
C ASP A 353 30.45 28.89 22.55
N THR A 354 29.44 29.77 22.63
CA THR A 354 29.50 30.96 23.51
C THR A 354 29.51 30.61 25.00
N GLY A 355 28.81 29.55 25.43
CA GLY A 355 28.84 29.08 26.81
C GLY A 355 30.07 28.25 27.21
N ARG A 356 31.05 28.06 26.33
CA ARG A 356 32.35 27.41 26.62
C ARG A 356 33.49 28.40 26.86
N PHE A 357 33.27 29.68 26.59
CA PHE A 357 34.24 30.77 26.80
C PHE A 357 33.90 31.65 28.01
N GLU A 358 32.86 31.28 28.77
CA GLU A 358 32.58 31.74 30.14
C GLU A 358 32.92 30.61 31.11
#